data_AF-A0A1V2QLY7-F1
#
_entry.id   AF-A0A1V2QLY7-F1
#
_cell.length_a   1.000
_cell.length_b   1.000
_cell.length_c   1.000
_cell.angle_alpha   90.00
_cell.angle_beta   90.00
_cell.angle_gamma   90.00
#
_symmetry.space_group_name_H-M   'P 1'
#
loop_
_entity.id
_entity.type
_entity.pdbx_description
1 polymer ?
#
loop_
_entity_poly.entity_id
_entity_poly.type
_entity_poly.pdbx_seq_one_letter_code
_entity_poly.pdbx_strand_id
1 'polypeptide(L)'
;MSMTRPQLLPSAVAHTEWVLSALDGKGLSLEERMHAAVTVFGFVRGVAVNIEPEVEQRRHTGITGDEWVDQQAPALLDIAASRRFPIFSQAAGTELDMGLDTLFEFGLARMLDGIGEWISGRSTLTERRTGM
;
A
#
# COMPACT_ATOMS: atom_id res chain seq x y z
N MET A 1 11.38 -11.54 8.58
CA MET A 1 10.53 -11.76 9.77
C MET A 1 9.15 -12.23 9.34
N SER A 2 8.56 -13.20 10.07
CA SER A 2 7.19 -13.65 9.81
C SER A 2 6.19 -12.63 10.35
N MET A 3 5.21 -12.24 9.53
CA MET A 3 4.13 -11.33 9.94
C MET A 3 3.13 -11.99 10.90
N THR A 4 2.97 -13.30 10.82
CA THR A 4 1.99 -14.06 11.63
C THR A 4 2.58 -14.60 12.94
N ARG A 5 3.90 -14.45 13.14
CA ARG A 5 4.62 -14.91 14.33
C ARG A 5 5.72 -13.89 14.71
N PRO A 6 5.34 -12.73 15.25
CA PRO A 6 6.29 -11.69 15.62
C PRO A 6 7.20 -12.17 16.76
N GLN A 7 8.47 -11.79 16.68
CA GLN A 7 9.38 -11.94 17.82
C GLN A 7 9.13 -10.80 18.81
N LEU A 8 8.91 -11.15 20.08
CA LEU A 8 8.70 -10.18 21.16
C LEU A 8 10.06 -9.61 21.61
N LEU A 9 10.63 -8.74 20.78
CA LEU A 9 11.81 -7.96 21.12
C LEU A 9 11.38 -6.61 21.71
N PRO A 10 12.05 -6.06 22.75
CA PRO A 10 11.63 -4.81 23.38
C PRO A 10 11.43 -3.64 22.41
N SER A 11 12.29 -3.51 21.39
CA SER A 11 12.16 -2.49 20.36
C SER A 11 10.95 -2.71 19.44
N ALA A 12 10.65 -3.96 19.10
CA ALA A 12 9.49 -4.32 18.28
C ALA A 12 8.16 -4.11 19.04
N VAL A 13 8.18 -4.38 20.35
CA VAL A 13 7.04 -4.10 21.24
C VAL A 13 6.83 -2.59 21.38
N ALA A 14 7.89 -1.81 21.60
CA ALA A 14 7.78 -0.35 21.67
C ALA A 14 7.24 0.27 20.37
N HIS A 15 7.67 -0.23 19.21
CA HIS A 15 7.13 0.22 17.93
C HIS A 15 5.65 -0.14 17.77
N THR A 16 5.28 -1.38 18.10
CA THR A 16 3.87 -1.82 18.07
C THR A 16 3.00 -0.96 18.99
N GLU A 17 3.46 -0.72 20.22
CA GLU A 17 2.75 0.12 21.19
C GLU A 17 2.55 1.55 20.67
N TRP A 18 3.59 2.13 20.05
CA TRP A 18 3.49 3.45 19.44
C TRP A 18 2.46 3.50 18.31
N VAL A 19 2.42 2.49 17.43
CA VAL A 19 1.41 2.40 16.36
C VAL A 19 0.00 2.25 16.95
N LEU A 20 -0.19 1.41 17.97
CA LEU A 20 -1.48 1.22 18.62
C LEU A 20 -1.97 2.48 19.34
N SER A 21 -1.05 3.27 19.90
CA SER A 21 -1.36 4.53 20.58
C SER A 21 -1.99 5.57 19.65
N ALA A 22 -1.65 5.56 18.36
CA ALA A 22 -2.25 6.45 17.36
C ALA A 22 -3.76 6.18 17.16
N LEU A 23 -4.21 4.97 17.50
CA LEU A 23 -5.60 4.53 17.40
C LEU A 23 -6.35 4.54 18.74
N ASP A 24 -5.68 4.93 19.83
CA ASP A 24 -6.28 4.96 21.15
C ASP A 24 -7.36 6.05 21.28
N GLY A 25 -8.38 5.80 22.10
CA GLY A 25 -9.51 6.72 22.28
C GLY A 25 -10.43 6.88 21.06
N LYS A 26 -10.25 6.09 19.99
CA LYS A 26 -11.08 6.16 18.76
C LYS A 26 -12.30 5.22 18.77
N GLY A 27 -12.67 4.69 19.93
CA GLY A 27 -13.79 3.75 20.07
C GLY A 27 -13.52 2.36 19.47
N LEU A 28 -12.25 1.98 19.34
CA LEU A 28 -11.81 0.71 18.77
C LEU A 28 -11.47 -0.29 19.87
N SER A 29 -11.85 -1.55 19.66
CA SER A 29 -11.34 -2.67 20.43
C SER A 29 -9.84 -2.85 20.20
N LEU A 30 -9.17 -3.58 21.10
CA LEU A 30 -7.75 -3.92 20.92
C LEU A 30 -7.53 -4.75 19.64
N GLU A 31 -8.43 -5.69 19.35
CA GLU A 31 -8.37 -6.52 18.14
C GLU A 31 -8.43 -5.67 16.87
N GLU A 32 -9.35 -4.71 16.79
CA GLU A 32 -9.45 -3.79 15.66
C GLU A 32 -8.20 -2.93 15.47
N ARG A 33 -7.60 -2.45 16.57
CA ARG A 33 -6.34 -1.69 16.52
C ARG A 33 -5.20 -2.55 15.98
N MET A 34 -5.11 -3.80 16.44
CA MET A 34 -4.12 -4.76 15.95
C MET A 34 -4.32 -5.08 14.47
N HIS A 35 -5.56 -5.31 14.02
CA HIS A 35 -5.86 -5.54 12.61
C HIS A 35 -5.44 -4.35 11.73
N ALA A 36 -5.77 -3.12 12.14
CA ALA A 36 -5.35 -1.93 11.40
C ALA A 36 -3.82 -1.81 11.33
N ALA A 37 -3.12 -1.96 12.46
CA ALA A 37 -1.67 -1.87 12.54
C ALA A 37 -0.97 -2.91 11.66
N VAL A 38 -1.39 -4.18 11.74
CA VAL A 38 -0.82 -5.29 10.95
C VAL A 38 -1.13 -5.13 9.46
N THR A 39 -2.29 -4.59 9.11
CA THR A 39 -2.69 -4.36 7.71
C THR A 39 -1.80 -3.30 7.06
N VAL A 40 -1.62 -2.15 7.72
CA VAL A 40 -0.73 -1.08 7.24
C VAL A 40 0.70 -1.58 7.15
N PHE A 41 1.20 -2.26 8.18
CA PHE A 41 2.53 -2.87 8.15
C PHE A 41 2.69 -3.87 6.99
N GLY A 42 1.67 -4.68 6.72
CA GLY A 42 1.67 -5.63 5.62
C GLY A 42 1.77 -4.97 4.25
N PHE A 43 1.06 -3.87 4.04
CA PHE A 43 1.17 -3.07 2.83
C PHE A 43 2.58 -2.48 2.66
N VAL A 44 3.08 -1.77 3.70
CA VAL A 44 4.43 -1.16 3.68
C VAL A 44 5.49 -2.21 3.38
N ARG A 45 5.44 -3.35 4.06
CA ARG A 45 6.35 -4.47 3.83
C ARG A 45 6.19 -5.03 2.41
N GLY A 46 4.96 -5.19 1.92
CA GLY A 46 4.65 -5.72 0.61
C GLY A 46 5.22 -4.89 -0.54
N VAL A 47 5.28 -3.56 -0.38
CA VAL A 47 5.98 -2.68 -1.32
C VAL A 47 7.49 -2.78 -1.12
N ALA A 48 7.97 -2.67 0.12
CA ALA A 48 9.39 -2.62 0.44
C ALA A 48 10.19 -3.86 0.00
N VAL A 49 9.60 -5.05 -0.02
CA VAL A 49 10.28 -6.28 -0.49
C VAL A 49 10.68 -6.22 -1.97
N ASN A 50 10.15 -5.30 -2.76
CA ASN A 50 10.49 -5.14 -4.18
C ASN A 50 11.67 -4.18 -4.41
N ILE A 51 12.09 -3.41 -3.40
CA ILE A 51 13.19 -2.42 -3.54
C ILE A 51 14.50 -3.11 -3.89
N GLU A 52 14.86 -4.17 -3.15
CA GLU A 52 16.14 -4.86 -3.36
C GLU A 52 16.19 -5.61 -4.70
N PRO A 53 15.15 -6.37 -5.12
CA PRO A 53 15.06 -6.91 -6.48
C PRO A 53 15.20 -5.85 -7.57
N GLU A 54 14.56 -4.69 -7.42
CA GLU A 54 14.65 -3.62 -8.42
C GLU A 54 16.08 -3.05 -8.52
N VAL A 55 16.74 -2.82 -7.38
CA VAL A 55 18.14 -2.38 -7.35
C VAL A 55 19.05 -3.40 -8.00
N GLU A 56 18.89 -4.69 -7.69
CA GLU A 56 19.75 -5.73 -8.23
C GLU A 56 19.51 -5.95 -9.74
N GLN A 57 18.25 -5.86 -10.17
CA GLN A 57 17.90 -5.91 -11.59
C GLN A 57 18.53 -4.75 -12.35
N ARG A 58 18.48 -3.53 -11.84
CA ARG A 58 19.18 -2.36 -12.41
C ARG A 58 20.70 -2.58 -12.47
N ARG A 59 21.30 -3.19 -11.45
CA ARG A 59 22.76 -3.49 -11.43
C ARG A 59 23.16 -4.54 -12.47
N HIS A 60 22.32 -5.55 -12.68
CA HIS A 60 22.59 -6.62 -13.65
C HIS A 60 22.33 -6.22 -15.10
N THR A 61 21.24 -5.50 -15.37
CA THR A 61 20.84 -5.14 -16.74
C THR A 61 21.37 -3.78 -17.17
N GLY A 62 21.71 -2.90 -16.22
CA GLY A 62 22.04 -1.50 -16.48
C GLY A 62 20.85 -0.63 -16.87
N ILE A 63 19.63 -1.19 -16.87
CA ILE A 63 18.40 -0.55 -17.35
C ILE A 63 17.58 -0.10 -16.14
N THR A 64 17.20 1.17 -16.11
CA THR A 64 16.31 1.76 -15.11
C THR A 64 14.85 1.32 -15.33
N GLY A 65 13.97 1.56 -14.34
CA GLY A 65 12.54 1.25 -14.48
C GLY A 65 11.90 1.96 -15.69
N ASP A 66 12.23 3.24 -15.88
CA ASP A 66 11.71 4.06 -16.97
C ASP A 66 12.21 3.56 -18.34
N GLU A 67 13.50 3.27 -18.46
CA GLU A 67 14.07 2.68 -19.69
C GLU A 67 13.48 1.29 -19.99
N TRP A 68 13.12 0.51 -18.97
CA TRP A 68 12.44 -0.76 -19.16
C TRP A 68 11.04 -0.55 -19.73
N VAL A 69 10.28 0.43 -19.22
CA VAL A 69 8.96 0.79 -19.74
C VAL A 69 9.05 1.25 -21.20
N ASP A 70 10.04 2.08 -21.54
CA ASP A 70 10.28 2.51 -22.92
C ASP A 70 10.55 1.32 -23.85
N GLN A 71 11.32 0.34 -23.38
CA GLN A 71 11.57 -0.90 -24.14
C GLN A 71 10.31 -1.75 -24.33
N GLN A 72 9.32 -1.65 -23.45
CA GLN A 72 8.04 -2.36 -23.58
C GLN A 72 7.02 -1.66 -24.49
N ALA A 73 7.27 -0.40 -24.89
CA ALA A 73 6.32 0.39 -25.68
C ALA A 73 5.84 -0.31 -26.97
N PRO A 74 6.70 -1.00 -27.77
CA PRO A 74 6.23 -1.74 -28.95
C PRO A 74 5.27 -2.89 -28.61
N ALA A 75 5.57 -3.66 -27.56
CA ALA A 75 4.69 -4.74 -27.11
C ALA A 75 3.34 -4.20 -26.60
N LEU A 76 3.37 -3.06 -25.91
CA LEU A 76 2.16 -2.37 -25.46
C LEU A 76 1.29 -1.92 -26.64
N LEU A 77 1.89 -1.42 -27.72
CA LEU A 77 1.19 -1.04 -28.95
C LEU A 77 0.54 -2.24 -29.65
N ASP A 78 1.23 -3.38 -29.73
CA ASP A 78 0.67 -4.61 -30.30
C ASP A 78 -0.53 -5.12 -29.48
N ILE A 79 -0.41 -5.10 -28.14
CA ILE A 79 -1.52 -5.42 -27.23
C ILE A 79 -2.68 -4.44 -27.45
N ALA A 80 -2.39 -3.15 -27.61
CA ALA A 80 -3.41 -2.14 -27.85
C ALA A 80 -4.15 -2.36 -29.18
N ALA A 81 -3.42 -2.72 -30.24
CA ALA A 81 -3.96 -3.00 -31.57
C ALA A 81 -4.90 -4.22 -31.59
N SER A 82 -4.69 -5.19 -30.70
CA SER A 82 -5.54 -6.38 -30.59
C SER A 82 -7.00 -6.09 -30.20
N ARG A 83 -7.28 -4.90 -29.63
CA ARG A 83 -8.59 -4.46 -29.09
C ARG A 83 -9.20 -5.40 -28.05
N ARG A 84 -8.44 -6.36 -27.54
CA ARG A 84 -8.91 -7.38 -26.59
C ARG A 84 -8.85 -6.92 -25.13
N PHE A 85 -8.04 -5.90 -24.84
CA PHE A 85 -7.76 -5.41 -23.50
C PHE A 85 -8.04 -3.91 -23.38
N PRO A 86 -9.31 -3.48 -23.46
CA PRO A 86 -9.69 -2.08 -23.66
C PRO A 86 -9.20 -1.12 -22.56
N ILE A 87 -9.00 -1.60 -21.34
CA ILE A 87 -8.42 -0.80 -20.25
C ILE A 87 -6.90 -0.69 -20.41
N PHE A 88 -6.21 -1.82 -20.66
CA PHE A 88 -4.76 -1.84 -20.81
C PHE A 88 -4.29 -1.12 -22.08
N SER A 89 -5.10 -1.14 -23.15
CA SER A 89 -4.86 -0.37 -24.36
C SER A 89 -4.79 1.14 -24.11
N GLN A 90 -5.40 1.66 -23.02
CA GLN A 90 -5.33 3.08 -22.67
C GLN A 90 -3.95 3.48 -22.12
N ALA A 91 -3.15 2.52 -21.65
CA ALA A 91 -1.77 2.78 -21.24
C ALA A 91 -0.86 3.09 -22.45
N ALA A 92 -1.23 2.64 -23.66
CA ALA A 92 -0.45 2.93 -24.86
C ALA A 92 -0.45 4.44 -25.16
N GLY A 93 0.74 5.05 -25.14
CA GLY A 93 0.90 6.49 -25.36
C GLY A 93 0.60 7.36 -24.14
N THR A 94 0.41 6.77 -22.97
CA THR A 94 0.26 7.50 -21.70
C THR A 94 1.52 7.33 -20.87
N GLU A 95 2.05 8.42 -20.31
CA GLU A 95 3.10 8.37 -19.30
C GLU A 95 2.47 7.97 -17.95
N LEU A 96 2.67 6.71 -17.55
CA LEU A 96 2.23 6.18 -16.26
C LEU A 96 3.45 6.00 -15.35
N ASP A 97 3.48 6.72 -14.25
CA ASP A 97 4.45 6.45 -13.19
C ASP A 97 3.98 5.26 -12.35
N MET A 98 4.73 4.16 -12.48
CA MET A 98 4.51 2.91 -11.75
C MET A 98 5.69 2.57 -10.83
N GLY A 99 6.50 3.58 -10.46
CA GLY A 99 7.61 3.43 -9.53
C GLY A 99 7.15 3.01 -8.14
N LEU A 100 8.03 2.33 -7.39
CA LEU A 100 7.70 1.85 -6.04
C LEU A 100 7.31 2.98 -5.09
N ASP A 101 7.92 4.16 -5.21
CA ASP A 101 7.59 5.33 -4.40
C ASP A 101 6.15 5.81 -4.65
N THR A 102 5.75 5.91 -5.92
CA THR A 102 4.39 6.32 -6.30
C THR A 102 3.35 5.28 -5.88
N LEU A 103 3.66 3.99 -6.01
CA LEU A 103 2.80 2.91 -5.53
C LEU A 103 2.69 2.90 -3.99
N PHE A 104 3.79 3.17 -3.28
CA PHE A 104 3.82 3.29 -1.83
C PHE A 104 2.92 4.44 -1.35
N GLU A 105 3.17 5.66 -1.85
CA GLU A 105 2.45 6.86 -1.45
C GLU A 105 0.95 6.75 -1.76
N PHE A 106 0.61 6.32 -2.98
CA PHE A 106 -0.79 6.15 -3.36
C PHE A 106 -1.50 5.12 -2.50
N GLY A 107 -0.91 3.93 -2.34
CA GLY A 107 -1.54 2.85 -1.59
C GLY A 107 -1.63 3.13 -0.09
N LEU A 108 -0.59 3.73 0.51
CA LEU A 108 -0.60 4.12 1.91
C LEU A 108 -1.66 5.18 2.18
N ALA A 109 -1.72 6.22 1.35
CA ALA A 109 -2.72 7.28 1.49
C ALA A 109 -4.14 6.70 1.41
N ARG A 110 -4.46 5.87 0.40
CA ARG A 110 -5.79 5.26 0.28
C ARG A 110 -6.13 4.32 1.43
N MET A 111 -5.15 3.60 1.96
CA MET A 111 -5.36 2.73 3.11
C MET A 111 -5.66 3.54 4.39
N LEU A 112 -4.90 4.60 4.63
CA LEU A 112 -5.11 5.49 5.77
C LEU A 112 -6.43 6.26 5.66
N ASP A 113 -6.80 6.73 4.46
CA ASP A 113 -8.10 7.36 4.19
C ASP A 113 -9.25 6.40 4.53
N GLY A 114 -9.17 5.15 4.07
CA GLY A 114 -10.19 4.13 4.34
C GLY A 114 -10.33 3.80 5.82
N ILE A 115 -9.21 3.69 6.55
CA ILE A 115 -9.21 3.51 8.01
C ILE A 115 -9.82 4.73 8.70
N GLY A 116 -9.44 5.95 8.27
CA GLY A 116 -9.96 7.20 8.81
C GLY A 116 -11.47 7.34 8.64
N GLU A 117 -12.00 7.02 7.45
CA GLU A 117 -13.43 7.04 7.17
C GLU A 117 -14.18 6.00 8.00
N TRP A 118 -13.64 4.79 8.12
CA TRP A 118 -14.22 3.72 8.95
C TRP A 118 -14.28 4.09 10.44
N ILE A 119 -13.26 4.79 10.96
CA ILE A 119 -13.27 5.33 12.33
C ILE A 119 -14.33 6.44 12.44
N SER A 120 -14.35 7.38 11.51
CA SER A 120 -15.25 8.55 11.53
C SER A 120 -16.72 8.14 11.44
N GLY A 121 -17.05 7.16 10.59
CA GLY A 121 -18.40 6.61 10.44
C GLY A 121 -18.95 5.94 11.71
N ARG A 122 -18.10 5.60 12.69
CA ARG A 122 -18.53 5.04 13.98
C ARG A 122 -18.78 6.10 15.04
N SER A 123 -18.04 7.20 15.03
CA SER A 123 -18.31 8.35 15.90
C SER A 123 -19.72 8.90 15.68
N THR A 124 -20.15 8.97 14.40
CA THR A 124 -21.49 9.48 14.03
C THR A 124 -22.64 8.56 14.47
N LEU A 125 -22.43 7.23 14.52
CA LEU A 125 -23.43 6.28 15.01
C LEU A 125 -23.60 6.32 16.53
N THR A 126 -22.53 6.57 17.27
CA THR A 126 -22.56 6.72 18.73
C THR A 126 -23.26 8.02 19.13
N GLU A 127 -22.96 9.14 18.48
CA GLU A 127 -23.62 10.44 18.74
C GLU A 127 -25.14 10.41 18.45
N ARG A 128 -25.57 9.73 17.38
CA ARG A 128 -27.01 9.57 17.06
C ARG A 128 -27.77 8.68 18.06
N ARG A 129 -27.09 7.82 18.81
CA ARG A 129 -27.71 6.94 19.82
C ARG A 129 -27.83 7.57 21.20
N THR A 130 -27.04 8.60 21.51
CA THR A 130 -27.07 9.30 22.81
C THR A 130 -27.88 10.59 22.77
N GLY A 131 -28.28 11.05 21.58
CA GLY A 131 -29.10 12.26 21.36
C GLY A 131 -30.61 12.06 21.29
N MET A 132 -31.16 10.96 21.83
CA MET A 132 -32.60 10.70 21.98
C MET A 132 -32.89 10.29 23.43
#